data_AF-A0A937HD64-F1
#
_entry.id   AF-A0A937HD64-F1
#
_cell.length_a   1.000
_cell.length_b   1.000
_cell.length_c   1.000
_cell.angle_alpha   90.00
_cell.angle_beta   90.00
_cell.angle_gamma   90.00
#
_symmetry.space_group_name_H-M   'P 1'
#
loop_
_entity.id
_entity.type
_entity.pdbx_description
1 polymer ?
#
loop_
_entity_poly.entity_id
_entity_poly.type
_entity_poly.pdbx_seq_one_letter_code
_entity_poly.pdbx_strand_id
1 'polypeptide(L)'
;MLEPTHNNELPPIPGKRYFTIGEVSVLCAVKPHVLRYWEAEFPQLKPVKRRGNRRYYQRGDVELVRAIRGLLYEEGYTIGGA
;
A
#
# COMPACT_ATOMS: atom_id res chain seq x y z
N MET A 1 8.34 -2.68 19.00
CA MET A 1 7.06 -1.95 19.12
C MET A 1 6.91 -1.09 17.89
N LEU A 2 5.96 -1.41 16.99
CA LEU A 2 5.58 -0.52 15.89
C LEU A 2 4.33 0.20 16.37
N GLU A 3 4.46 1.48 16.68
CA GLU A 3 3.33 2.31 17.12
C GLU A 3 2.23 2.31 16.05
N PRO A 4 1.00 1.90 16.39
CA PRO A 4 -0.15 2.11 15.52
C PRO A 4 -0.49 3.59 15.61
N THR A 5 0.10 4.39 14.72
CA THR A 5 -0.35 5.77 14.52
C THR A 5 -1.73 5.70 13.88
N HIS A 6 -2.74 5.66 14.74
CA HIS A 6 -4.13 5.88 14.44
C HIS A 6 -4.30 7.31 13.92
N ASN A 7 -3.99 7.55 12.65
CA ASN A 7 -4.58 8.65 11.92
C ASN A 7 -5.53 8.06 10.90
N ASN A 8 -6.82 8.12 11.24
CA ASN A 8 -7.95 7.66 10.44
C ASN A 8 -8.25 8.62 9.26
N GLU A 9 -7.39 9.60 9.01
CA GLU A 9 -7.53 10.60 7.95
C GLU A 9 -6.45 10.38 6.88
N LEU A 10 -6.58 9.28 6.14
CA LEU A 10 -5.80 9.13 4.91
C LEU A 10 -6.30 10.18 3.90
N PRO A 11 -5.39 10.94 3.28
CA PRO A 11 -5.79 11.94 2.30
C PRO A 11 -6.60 11.30 1.16
N PRO A 12 -7.58 12.03 0.60
CA PRO A 12 -8.39 11.50 -0.50
C PRO A 12 -7.47 11.12 -1.66
N ILE A 13 -7.74 9.96 -2.26
CA ILE A 13 -6.96 9.48 -3.41
C ILE A 13 -7.20 10.48 -4.56
N PRO A 14 -6.15 11.13 -5.09
CA PRO A 14 -6.29 12.05 -6.22
C PRO A 14 -6.97 11.37 -7.41
N GLY A 15 -7.62 12.13 -8.29
CA GLY A 15 -8.17 11.64 -9.58
C GLY A 15 -7.11 11.23 -10.60
N LYS A 16 -5.93 10.78 -10.16
CA LYS A 16 -4.78 10.39 -10.98
C LYS A 16 -4.87 8.89 -11.30
N ARG A 17 -4.52 8.51 -12.52
CA ARG A 17 -4.57 7.11 -12.98
C ARG A 17 -3.41 6.24 -12.46
N TYR A 18 -2.26 6.86 -12.18
CA TYR A 18 -1.04 6.18 -11.79
C TYR A 18 -0.34 6.92 -10.66
N PHE A 19 0.05 6.18 -9.63
CA PHE A 19 0.75 6.64 -8.44
C PHE A 19 2.11 5.95 -8.34
N THR A 20 3.11 6.69 -7.89
CA THR A 20 4.42 6.11 -7.57
C THR A 20 4.42 5.50 -6.17
N ILE A 21 5.37 4.61 -5.87
CA ILE A 21 5.49 4.02 -4.52
C ILE A 21 5.61 5.07 -3.40
N GLY A 22 6.23 6.23 -3.70
CA GLY A 22 6.32 7.35 -2.77
C GLY A 22 4.96 8.02 -2.55
N GLU A 23 4.19 8.25 -3.61
CA GLU A 23 2.83 8.77 -3.47
C GLU A 23 1.94 7.81 -2.68
N VAL A 24 1.94 6.51 -3.01
CA VAL A 24 1.15 5.50 -2.28
C VAL A 24 1.57 5.42 -0.82
N SER A 25 2.88 5.54 -0.54
CA SER A 25 3.41 5.55 0.81
C SER A 25 2.82 6.68 1.65
N VAL A 26 2.73 7.89 1.08
CA VAL A 26 2.11 9.05 1.73
C VAL A 26 0.60 8.88 1.84
N LEU A 27 -0.07 8.44 0.76
CA LEU A 27 -1.53 8.27 0.71
C LEU A 27 -2.06 7.22 1.69
N CYS A 28 -1.29 6.16 1.93
CA CYS A 28 -1.68 5.06 2.80
C CYS A 28 -0.99 5.11 4.18
N ALA A 29 -0.11 6.09 4.42
CA ALA A 29 0.76 6.14 5.59
C ALA A 29 1.55 4.82 5.82
N VAL A 30 1.95 4.15 4.72
CA VAL A 30 2.70 2.88 4.74
C VAL A 30 4.10 3.14 4.21
N LYS A 31 5.13 2.57 4.84
CA LYS A 31 6.52 2.78 4.38
C LYS A 31 6.77 2.13 3.02
N PRO A 32 7.61 2.69 2.13
CA PRO A 32 7.83 2.14 0.78
C PRO A 32 8.38 0.70 0.77
N HIS A 33 9.18 0.32 1.76
CA HIS A 33 9.67 -1.07 1.87
C HIS A 33 8.55 -2.06 2.24
N VAL A 34 7.56 -1.63 3.02
CA VAL A 34 6.38 -2.44 3.35
C VAL A 34 5.54 -2.67 2.10
N LEU A 35 5.34 -1.63 1.28
CA LEU A 35 4.68 -1.79 -0.02
C LEU A 35 5.40 -2.80 -0.92
N ARG A 36 6.75 -2.76 -0.97
CA ARG A 36 7.53 -3.76 -1.72
C ARG A 36 7.36 -5.18 -1.19
N TYR A 37 7.26 -5.32 0.12
CA TYR A 37 6.98 -6.61 0.75
C TYR A 37 5.57 -7.08 0.39
N TRP A 38 4.58 -6.20 0.44
CA TRP A 38 3.21 -6.52 0.05
C TRP A 38 3.08 -6.85 -1.44
N GLU A 39 3.90 -6.26 -2.31
CA GLU A 39 3.96 -6.66 -3.73
C GLU A 39 4.38 -8.13 -3.92
N ALA A 40 5.16 -8.68 -2.99
CA ALA A 40 5.58 -10.08 -3.02
C ALA A 40 4.53 -10.99 -2.38
N GLU A 41 3.97 -10.58 -1.23
CA GLU A 41 3.00 -11.38 -0.46
C GLU A 41 1.60 -11.39 -1.10
N PHE A 42 1.18 -10.26 -1.66
CA PHE A 42 -0.15 -10.10 -2.24
C PHE A 42 -0.06 -10.10 -3.78
N PRO A 43 -0.35 -11.23 -4.44
CA PRO A 43 -0.36 -11.30 -5.91
C PRO A 43 -1.47 -10.45 -6.55
N GLN A 44 -2.38 -9.89 -5.74
CA GLN A 44 -3.39 -8.91 -6.14
C GLN A 44 -2.81 -7.50 -6.27
N LEU A 45 -1.76 -7.17 -5.49
CA LEU A 45 -1.05 -5.90 -5.55
C LEU A 45 0.02 -5.96 -6.66
N LYS A 46 -0.43 -5.83 -7.91
CA LYS A 46 0.42 -5.93 -9.09
C LYS A 46 0.64 -4.54 -9.71
N PRO A 47 1.68 -3.80 -9.28
CA PRO A 47 2.03 -2.55 -9.92
C PRO A 47 2.27 -2.76 -11.42
N VAL A 48 1.79 -1.81 -12.23
CA VAL A 48 2.05 -1.80 -13.66
C VAL A 48 3.54 -1.51 -13.88
N LYS A 49 4.28 -2.53 -14.33
CA LYS A 49 5.70 -2.40 -14.74
C LYS A 49 5.74 -1.79 -16.13
N ARG A 50 6.22 -0.54 -16.24
CA ARG A 50 6.49 0.13 -17.52
C ARG A 50 7.99 0.05 -17.86
N ARG A 51 8.35 0.42 -19.10
CA ARG A 51 9.75 0.59 -19.54
C ARG A 51 10.54 1.40 -18.48
N GLY A 52 11.71 0.89 -18.10
CA GLY A 52 12.59 1.54 -17.11
C GLY A 52 12.45 1.03 -15.66
N ASN A 53 11.87 -0.15 -15.43
CA ASN A 53 11.74 -0.77 -14.09
C ASN A 53 10.93 0.07 -13.08
N ARG A 54 10.19 1.07 -13.56
CA ARG A 54 9.34 1.91 -12.73
C ARG A 54 8.01 1.22 -12.46
N ARG A 55 7.62 1.23 -11.19
CA ARG A 55 6.38 0.64 -10.68
C ARG A 55 5.36 1.74 -10.53
N TYR A 56 4.21 1.54 -11.17
CA TYR A 56 3.07 2.43 -11.07
C TYR A 56 1.90 1.69 -10.45
N TYR A 57 1.37 2.22 -9.36
CA TYR A 57 0.16 1.73 -8.71
C TYR A 57 -1.03 2.45 -9.32
N GLN A 58 -2.10 1.73 -9.58
CA GLN A 58 -3.37 2.30 -9.99
C GLN A 58 -4.21 2.64 -8.75
N ARG A 59 -5.31 3.37 -8.96
CA ARG A 59 -6.27 3.66 -7.90
C ARG A 59 -6.71 2.39 -7.15
N GLY A 60 -6.97 1.30 -7.89
CA GLY A 60 -7.34 0.00 -7.29
C GLY A 60 -6.23 -0.59 -6.40
N ASP A 61 -4.95 -0.44 -6.78
CA ASP A 61 -3.84 -0.86 -5.91
C ASP A 61 -3.78 -0.04 -4.62
N VAL A 62 -4.03 1.27 -4.70
CA VAL A 62 -4.07 2.15 -3.51
C VAL A 62 -5.23 1.76 -2.60
N GLU A 63 -6.41 1.50 -3.16
CA GLU A 63 -7.58 1.00 -2.42
C GLU A 63 -7.27 -0.33 -1.73
N LEU A 64 -6.57 -1.25 -2.42
CA LEU A 64 -6.15 -2.53 -1.87
C LEU A 64 -5.14 -2.36 -0.73
N VAL A 65 -4.13 -1.49 -0.88
CA VAL A 65 -3.16 -1.18 0.20
C VAL A 65 -3.88 -0.62 1.42
N ARG A 66 -4.88 0.24 1.24
CA ARG A 66 -5.68 0.75 2.35
C ARG A 66 -6.44 -0.36 3.06
N ALA A 67 -7.05 -1.28 2.31
CA ALA A 67 -7.74 -2.43 2.87
C ALA A 67 -6.79 -3.37 3.63
N ILE A 68 -5.64 -3.72 3.04
CA ILE A 68 -4.60 -4.54 3.68
C ILE A 68 -4.13 -3.88 4.98
N ARG A 69 -3.89 -2.57 4.96
CA ARG A 69 -3.54 -1.83 6.19
C ARG A 69 -4.63 -1.99 7.26
N GLY A 70 -5.91 -1.79 6.92
CA GLY A 70 -7.00 -1.99 7.87
C GLY A 70 -6.97 -3.40 8.47
N LEU A 71 -6.86 -4.43 7.63
CA LEU A 71 -6.81 -5.83 8.09
C LEU A 71 -5.63 -6.12 9.04
N LEU A 72 -4.46 -5.53 8.78
CA LEU A 72 -3.27 -5.81 9.59
C LEU A 72 -3.23 -5.02 10.90
N TYR A 73 -3.66 -3.76 10.84
CA TYR A 73 -3.56 -2.85 11.98
C TYR A 73 -4.84 -2.84 12.84
N GLU A 74 -6.02 -3.03 12.25
CA GLU A 74 -7.30 -3.08 12.97
C GLU A 74 -7.70 -4.51 13.36
N GLU A 75 -7.62 -5.47 12.44
CA GLU A 75 -7.95 -6.88 12.75
C GLU A 75 -6.76 -7.66 13.35
N GLY A 76 -5.56 -7.07 13.37
CA GLY A 76 -4.37 -7.70 13.96
C GLY A 76 -3.83 -8.88 13.16
N TYR A 77 -4.20 -9.01 11.89
CA TYR A 77 -3.59 -10.01 11.00
C TYR A 77 -2.08 -9.75 10.87
N THR A 78 -1.29 -10.81 10.79
CA THR A 78 0.13 -10.75 10.46
C THR A 78 0.35 -11.31 9.06
N ILE A 79 1.12 -10.61 8.23
CA ILE A 79 1.42 -10.99 6.83
C ILE A 79 2.49 -12.10 6.78
N GLY A 80 2.50 -12.98 7.76
CA GLY A 80 3.61 -13.87 8.03
C GLY A 80 3.34 -14.57 9.34
N GLY A 81 2.42 -15.52 9.29
CA GLY A 81 1.98 -16.29 10.44
C GLY A 81 2.05 -17.79 10.17
N ALA A 82 3.22 -18.30 9.79
CA ALA A 82 3.72 -19.64 10.11
C ALA A 82 5.24 -19.70 9.89
#